data_AF-A0A4Q4BS79-F1
#
_entry.id   AF-A0A4Q4BS79-F1
#
_cell.length_a   1.000
_cell.length_b   1.000
_cell.length_c   1.000
_cell.angle_alpha   90.00
_cell.angle_beta   90.00
_cell.angle_gamma   90.00
#
_symmetry.space_group_name_H-M   'P 1'
#
loop_
_entity.id
_entity.type
_entity.pdbx_description
1 polymer ?
#
loop_
_entity_poly.entity_id
_entity_poly.type
_entity_poly.pdbx_seq_one_letter_code
_entity_poly.pdbx_strand_id
1 'polypeptide(L)'
;KNAFAHESGIHQDGMLKNRETFEVMRPEDVGLSGTSLPLGKHSGRAALRAKLKELGVDLADNQLNDVFVRFKALADRKKEVYDDDLIALVSDEQTNDAYEYLQLKKLRVICGTEGPQEAEMVLSVDGVEKSIDATGGGPVDAAFMCVKMLYPHKARLQVYQVHAVTEGTDAQATVSVRLEEDGRIVTGSSADTDTIVASTKAYINALNRLIIRRQKTAPGEDVKTVSYHGE
;
A
#
# COMPACT_ATOMS: atom_id res chain seq x y z
N LYS A 1 18.17 17.47 13.36
CA LYS A 1 17.27 16.46 12.75
C LYS A 1 16.64 15.52 13.79
N ASN A 2 17.40 14.97 14.74
CA ASN A 2 16.88 13.98 15.70
C ASN A 2 16.24 14.55 16.99
N ALA A 3 16.27 15.87 17.20
CA ALA A 3 15.82 16.48 18.46
C ALA A 3 14.29 16.44 18.67
N PHE A 4 13.51 16.23 17.60
CA PHE A 4 12.04 16.16 17.62
C PHE A 4 11.55 14.80 17.08
N ALA A 5 12.38 13.75 17.21
CA ALA A 5 12.07 12.40 16.80
C ALA A 5 11.95 11.50 18.04
N HIS A 6 10.77 10.93 18.28
CA HIS A 6 10.49 10.14 19.49
C HIS A 6 10.10 8.71 19.13
N GLU A 7 11.01 7.76 19.34
CA GLU A 7 10.82 6.34 19.00
C GLU A 7 10.36 5.49 20.19
N SER A 8 10.75 5.86 21.41
CA SER A 8 10.41 5.09 22.62
C SER A 8 8.92 5.19 22.93
N GLY A 9 8.25 4.05 23.16
CA GLY A 9 6.80 4.01 23.40
C GLY A 9 6.33 4.88 24.58
N ILE A 10 7.16 5.05 25.62
CA ILE A 10 6.86 5.95 26.74
C ILE A 10 6.93 7.43 26.34
N HIS A 11 7.84 7.79 25.44
CA HIS A 11 7.94 9.16 24.92
C HIS A 11 6.79 9.42 23.94
N GLN A 12 6.43 8.45 23.10
CA GLN A 12 5.30 8.57 22.18
C GLN A 12 3.97 8.73 22.92
N ASP A 13 3.70 7.90 23.94
CA ASP A 13 2.50 8.01 24.77
C ASP A 13 2.42 9.36 25.50
N GLY A 14 3.55 9.81 26.05
CA GLY A 14 3.65 11.11 26.70
C GLY A 14 3.43 12.29 25.74
N MET A 15 4.02 12.24 24.55
CA MET A 15 3.83 13.24 23.49
C MET A 15 2.38 13.33 23.01
N LEU A 16 1.68 12.19 22.90
CA LEU A 16 0.27 12.15 22.52
C LEU A 16 -0.65 12.74 23.61
N LYS A 17 -0.26 12.66 24.89
CA LYS A 17 -1.04 13.18 26.02
C LYS A 17 -0.75 14.64 26.33
N ASN A 18 0.52 15.00 26.38
CA ASN A 18 0.97 16.37 26.59
C ASN A 18 2.37 16.57 25.99
N ARG A 19 2.43 17.35 24.90
CA ARG A 19 3.65 17.61 24.13
C ARG A 19 4.76 18.27 24.95
N GLU A 20 4.42 19.15 25.87
CA GLU A 20 5.38 19.91 26.70
C GLU A 20 6.20 19.00 27.64
N THR A 21 5.74 17.77 27.85
CA THR A 21 6.44 16.78 28.69
C THR A 21 7.82 16.40 28.12
N PHE A 22 7.99 16.43 26.79
CA PHE A 22 9.23 16.02 26.13
C PHE A 22 9.77 17.06 25.13
N GLU A 23 8.95 18.01 24.69
CA GLU A 23 9.36 19.12 23.83
C GLU A 23 9.19 20.45 24.57
N VAL A 24 10.31 21.02 25.03
CA VAL A 24 10.36 22.35 25.68
C VAL A 24 10.07 23.50 24.70
N MET A 25 10.28 23.26 23.40
CA MET A 25 10.04 24.22 22.32
C MET A 25 9.47 23.51 21.10
N ARG A 26 8.84 24.24 20.19
CA ARG A 26 8.17 23.64 19.04
C ARG A 26 9.13 23.43 17.86
N PRO A 27 9.03 22.33 17.10
CA PRO A 27 9.83 22.11 15.89
C PRO A 27 9.70 23.25 14.87
N GLU A 28 8.51 23.84 14.78
CA GLU A 28 8.20 24.93 13.87
C GLU A 28 8.98 26.21 14.21
N ASP A 29 9.27 26.43 15.49
CA ASP A 29 10.03 27.59 15.98
C ASP A 29 11.51 27.54 15.54
N VAL A 30 11.99 26.39 15.06
CA VAL A 30 13.35 26.19 14.51
C VAL A 30 13.34 25.76 13.04
N GLY A 31 12.24 25.99 12.34
CA GLY A 31 12.14 25.76 10.89
C GLY A 31 12.00 24.28 10.50
N LEU A 32 11.55 23.42 11.40
CA LEU A 32 11.18 22.03 11.08
C LEU A 32 9.67 21.93 10.85
N SER A 33 9.28 21.05 9.94
CA SER A 33 7.88 20.85 9.51
C SER A 33 6.98 20.15 10.54
N GLY A 34 7.52 19.79 11.71
CA GLY A 34 6.78 19.16 12.79
C GLY A 34 7.57 18.09 13.55
N THR A 35 6.92 17.49 14.55
CA THR A 35 7.45 16.36 15.33
C THR A 35 7.35 15.08 14.50
N SER A 36 8.43 14.29 14.47
CA SER A 36 8.43 12.96 13.85
C SER A 36 8.22 11.88 14.91
N LEU A 37 7.24 11.01 14.69
CA LEU A 37 6.97 9.84 15.53
C LEU A 37 7.24 8.56 14.71
N PRO A 38 8.52 8.25 14.40
CA PRO A 38 8.85 7.05 13.66
C PRO A 38 8.40 5.82 14.46
N LEU A 39 7.75 4.87 13.79
CA LEU A 39 7.34 3.63 14.42
C LEU A 39 8.46 2.61 14.39
N GLY A 40 8.78 2.06 15.56
CA GLY A 40 9.82 1.06 15.75
C GLY A 40 9.42 -0.01 16.77
N LYS A 41 10.33 -0.91 17.11
CA LYS A 41 10.06 -2.04 18.02
C LYS A 41 9.55 -1.63 19.40
N HIS A 42 9.85 -0.40 19.82
CA HIS A 42 9.42 0.16 21.10
C HIS A 42 8.09 0.88 21.04
N SER A 43 7.52 1.11 19.85
CA SER A 43 6.24 1.78 19.70
C SER A 43 5.09 0.95 20.26
N GLY A 44 4.17 1.65 20.92
CA GLY A 44 2.97 1.07 21.55
C GLY A 44 1.73 1.16 20.67
N ARG A 45 0.63 0.55 21.11
CA ARG A 45 -0.66 0.54 20.39
C ARG A 45 -1.21 1.94 20.12
N ALA A 46 -1.06 2.87 21.06
CA ALA A 46 -1.52 4.25 20.91
C ALA A 46 -0.81 4.96 19.75
N ALA A 47 0.52 4.79 19.64
CA ALA A 47 1.31 5.34 18.55
C ALA A 47 0.93 4.72 17.20
N LEU A 48 0.75 3.40 17.16
CA LEU A 48 0.28 2.71 15.96
C LEU A 48 -1.11 3.21 15.53
N ARG A 49 -2.08 3.33 16.46
CA ARG A 49 -3.42 3.86 16.17
C ARG A 49 -3.38 5.29 15.66
N ALA A 50 -2.61 6.15 16.30
CA ALA A 50 -2.46 7.55 15.87
C ALA A 50 -1.90 7.64 14.45
N LYS A 51 -0.87 6.84 14.14
CA LYS A 51 -0.26 6.80 12.81
C LYS A 51 -1.20 6.22 11.75
N LEU A 52 -1.91 5.13 12.06
CA LEU A 52 -2.91 4.57 11.16
C LEU A 52 -4.03 5.57 10.86
N LYS A 53 -4.48 6.33 11.87
CA LYS A 53 -5.47 7.39 11.70
C LYS A 53 -4.97 8.55 10.83
N GLU A 54 -3.72 8.96 11.00
CA GLU A 54 -3.05 9.93 10.10
C GLU A 54 -3.03 9.44 8.65
N LEU A 55 -2.85 8.14 8.45
CA LEU A 55 -2.90 7.47 7.14
C LEU A 55 -4.33 7.21 6.62
N GLY A 56 -5.36 7.69 7.32
CA GLY A 56 -6.76 7.54 6.93
C GLY A 56 -7.34 6.14 7.19
N VAL A 57 -6.72 5.37 8.08
CA VAL A 57 -7.17 4.04 8.52
C VAL A 57 -7.72 4.15 9.94
N ASP A 58 -9.01 3.85 10.10
CA ASP A 58 -9.64 3.70 11.41
C ASP A 58 -9.94 2.23 11.67
N LEU A 59 -9.46 1.71 12.81
CA LEU A 59 -9.58 0.30 13.17
C LEU A 59 -10.26 0.16 14.53
N ALA A 60 -11.22 -0.76 14.60
CA ALA A 60 -11.78 -1.22 15.87
C ALA A 60 -10.68 -1.86 16.76
N ASP A 61 -10.92 -1.95 18.06
CA ASP A 61 -9.90 -2.41 19.02
C ASP A 61 -9.43 -3.85 18.77
N ASN A 62 -10.31 -4.72 18.29
CA ASN A 62 -9.96 -6.09 17.89
C ASN A 62 -9.01 -6.10 16.70
N GLN A 63 -9.30 -5.29 15.67
CA GLN A 63 -8.49 -5.18 14.46
C GLN A 63 -7.12 -4.55 14.75
N LEU A 64 -7.11 -3.49 15.56
CA LEU A 64 -5.86 -2.88 16.01
C LEU A 64 -4.97 -3.88 16.76
N ASN A 65 -5.56 -4.77 17.57
CA ASN A 65 -4.79 -5.76 18.31
C ASN A 65 -4.09 -6.77 17.38
N ASP A 66 -4.77 -7.22 16.34
CA ASP A 66 -4.21 -8.15 15.37
C ASP A 66 -3.11 -7.49 14.52
N VAL A 67 -3.38 -6.29 13.99
CA VAL A 67 -2.36 -5.48 13.28
C VAL A 67 -1.18 -5.18 14.18
N PHE A 68 -1.39 -4.93 15.48
CA PHE A 68 -0.31 -4.65 16.43
C PHE A 68 0.64 -5.83 16.63
N VAL A 69 0.13 -7.07 16.66
CA VAL A 69 0.98 -8.27 16.77
C VAL A 69 1.89 -8.39 15.55
N ARG A 70 1.33 -8.22 14.35
CA ARG A 70 2.09 -8.30 13.09
C ARG A 70 3.05 -7.11 12.94
N PHE A 71 2.66 -5.93 13.40
CA PHE A 71 3.53 -4.76 13.51
C PHE A 71 4.75 -5.05 14.40
N LYS A 72 4.58 -5.67 15.57
CA LYS A 72 5.71 -6.04 16.44
C LYS A 72 6.66 -7.01 15.75
N ALA A 73 6.13 -8.05 15.10
CA ALA A 73 6.94 -9.01 14.35
C ALA A 73 7.69 -8.36 13.17
N LEU A 74 7.13 -7.33 12.55
CA LEU A 74 7.80 -6.55 11.50
C LEU A 74 8.89 -5.64 12.08
N ALA A 75 8.57 -4.93 13.16
CA ALA A 75 9.48 -4.01 13.84
C ALA A 75 10.66 -4.70 14.54
N ASP A 76 10.53 -5.98 14.88
CA ASP A 76 11.67 -6.79 15.37
C ASP A 76 12.70 -7.09 14.26
N ARG A 77 12.25 -7.10 13.00
CA ARG A 77 13.09 -7.40 11.82
C ARG A 77 13.61 -6.16 11.10
N LYS A 78 13.00 -4.99 11.32
CA LYS A 78 13.34 -3.71 10.67
C LYS A 78 13.63 -2.65 11.72
N LYS A 79 14.66 -1.83 11.47
CA LYS A 79 15.02 -0.72 12.36
C LYS A 79 13.96 0.38 12.42
N GLU A 80 13.27 0.62 11.31
CA GLU A 80 12.20 1.60 11.18
C GLU A 80 11.08 1.02 10.30
N VAL A 81 9.83 1.23 10.70
CA VAL A 81 8.64 0.79 9.98
C VAL A 81 8.03 2.00 9.27
N TYR A 82 7.92 1.93 7.94
CA TYR A 82 7.42 3.03 7.12
C TYR A 82 5.90 2.95 6.94
N ASP A 83 5.29 4.05 6.51
CA ASP A 83 3.84 4.15 6.30
C ASP A 83 3.30 3.07 5.34
N ASP A 84 4.04 2.75 4.27
CA ASP A 84 3.71 1.68 3.33
C ASP A 84 3.68 0.29 4.00
N ASP A 85 4.56 0.05 4.97
CA ASP A 85 4.59 -1.20 5.76
C ASP A 85 3.33 -1.31 6.63
N LEU A 86 2.88 -0.20 7.24
CA LEU A 86 1.66 -0.17 8.06
C LEU A 86 0.41 -0.41 7.23
N ILE A 87 0.33 0.22 6.06
CA ILE A 87 -0.79 0.02 5.12
C ILE A 87 -0.84 -1.45 4.69
N ALA A 88 0.30 -2.09 4.45
CA ALA A 88 0.35 -3.52 4.14
C ALA A 88 -0.18 -4.39 5.28
N LEU A 89 0.22 -4.11 6.53
CA LEU A 89 -0.26 -4.85 7.71
C LEU A 89 -1.77 -4.75 7.92
N VAL A 90 -2.35 -3.58 7.67
CA VAL A 90 -3.81 -3.37 7.71
C VAL A 90 -4.51 -4.11 6.58
N SER A 91 -3.90 -4.12 5.40
CA SER A 91 -4.50 -4.71 4.22
C SER A 91 -4.66 -6.22 4.34
N ASP A 92 -3.78 -6.91 5.04
CA ASP A 92 -3.91 -8.34 5.35
C ASP A 92 -5.15 -8.65 6.24
N GLU A 93 -5.76 -7.66 6.91
CA GLU A 93 -7.02 -7.83 7.64
C GLU A 93 -8.25 -7.40 6.81
N GLN A 94 -8.08 -6.49 5.85
CA GLN A 94 -9.14 -6.01 4.96
C GLN A 94 -9.28 -6.80 3.66
N THR A 95 -8.35 -7.72 3.37
CA THR A 95 -8.38 -8.57 2.17
C THR A 95 -9.50 -9.60 2.15
N ASN A 96 -10.26 -9.78 3.24
CA ASN A 96 -11.41 -10.70 3.20
C ASN A 96 -12.77 -10.05 2.93
N ASP A 97 -13.01 -8.75 3.18
CA ASP A 97 -14.39 -8.23 3.14
C ASP A 97 -14.59 -6.79 2.59
N ALA A 98 -13.55 -6.06 2.18
CA ALA A 98 -13.73 -4.69 1.68
C ALA A 98 -13.63 -4.61 0.15
N TYR A 99 -14.68 -5.06 -0.53
CA TYR A 99 -14.90 -4.94 -1.99
C TYR A 99 -13.73 -5.42 -2.85
N GLU A 100 -13.70 -6.72 -3.10
CA GLU A 100 -12.93 -7.32 -4.19
C GLU A 100 -13.53 -6.93 -5.57
N TYR A 101 -13.52 -5.64 -5.92
CA TYR A 101 -14.14 -5.11 -7.14
C TYR A 101 -13.52 -5.73 -8.40
N LEU A 102 -12.20 -5.92 -8.41
CA LEU A 102 -11.48 -6.70 -9.42
C LEU A 102 -10.96 -7.99 -8.79
N GLN A 103 -11.29 -9.15 -9.38
CA GLN A 103 -10.79 -10.46 -8.95
C GLN A 103 -10.27 -11.27 -10.12
N LEU A 104 -9.04 -11.77 -10.00
CA LEU A 104 -8.49 -12.71 -10.97
C LEU A 104 -9.16 -14.08 -10.82
N LYS A 105 -9.88 -14.54 -11.86
CA LYS A 105 -10.53 -15.86 -11.89
C LYS A 105 -9.71 -16.88 -12.66
N LYS A 106 -9.12 -16.47 -13.78
CA LYS A 106 -8.26 -17.31 -14.60
C LYS A 106 -7.16 -16.47 -15.23
N LEU A 107 -5.97 -17.06 -15.30
CA LEU A 107 -4.85 -16.54 -16.08
C LEU A 107 -4.17 -17.71 -16.80
N ARG A 108 -4.01 -17.59 -18.11
CA ARG A 108 -3.14 -18.46 -18.91
C ARG A 108 -2.15 -17.57 -19.62
N VAL A 109 -0.86 -17.89 -19.51
CA VAL A 109 0.21 -17.14 -20.18
C VAL A 109 1.02 -18.12 -21.00
N ILE A 110 1.28 -17.76 -22.25
CA ILE A 110 2.17 -18.48 -23.15
C ILE A 110 3.38 -17.58 -23.37
N CYS A 111 4.56 -18.09 -23.02
CA CYS A 111 5.79 -17.35 -23.29
C CYS A 111 6.98 -18.22 -23.70
N GLY A 112 7.93 -17.59 -24.41
CA GLY A 112 9.17 -18.18 -24.88
C GLY A 112 10.23 -17.12 -25.20
N THR A 113 11.30 -17.53 -25.87
CA THR A 113 12.40 -16.63 -26.29
C THR A 113 12.04 -15.77 -27.50
N GLU A 114 10.99 -16.14 -28.23
CA GLU A 114 10.44 -15.40 -29.37
C GLU A 114 9.12 -14.77 -28.96
N GLY A 115 8.79 -13.62 -29.55
CA GLY A 115 7.61 -12.83 -29.20
C GLY A 115 6.67 -12.56 -30.38
N PRO A 116 5.51 -11.94 -30.11
CA PRO A 116 5.09 -11.43 -28.80
C PRO A 116 4.65 -12.53 -27.82
N GLN A 117 4.65 -12.22 -26.52
CA GLN A 117 4.12 -13.12 -25.50
C GLN A 117 2.61 -12.92 -25.37
N GLU A 118 1.85 -13.96 -25.02
CA GLU A 118 0.40 -13.94 -25.01
C GLU A 118 -0.17 -14.26 -23.62
N ALA A 119 -1.27 -13.60 -23.26
CA ALA A 119 -2.03 -13.89 -22.06
C ALA A 119 -3.53 -13.96 -22.36
N GLU A 120 -4.21 -14.93 -21.76
CA GLU A 120 -5.67 -15.02 -21.68
C GLU A 120 -6.09 -14.85 -20.22
N MET A 121 -7.08 -14.01 -19.95
CA MET A 121 -7.51 -13.68 -18.60
C MET A 121 -9.03 -13.75 -18.48
N VAL A 122 -9.51 -14.25 -17.33
CA VAL A 122 -10.86 -14.00 -16.83
C VAL A 122 -10.75 -13.17 -15.55
N LEU A 123 -11.34 -11.98 -15.57
CA LEU A 123 -11.41 -11.07 -14.44
C LEU A 123 -12.88 -10.86 -14.07
N SER A 124 -13.23 -11.04 -12.80
CA SER A 124 -14.50 -10.56 -12.27
C SER A 124 -14.38 -9.07 -12.00
N VAL A 125 -15.28 -8.28 -12.58
CA VAL A 125 -15.40 -6.84 -12.37
C VAL A 125 -16.77 -6.59 -11.77
N ASP A 126 -16.81 -6.21 -10.50
CA ASP A 126 -18.05 -6.01 -9.73
C ASP A 126 -18.98 -7.24 -9.78
N GLY A 127 -18.40 -8.42 -9.60
CA GLY A 127 -19.11 -9.70 -9.65
C GLY A 127 -19.41 -10.24 -11.06
N VAL A 128 -19.16 -9.45 -12.12
CA VAL A 128 -19.39 -9.88 -13.51
C VAL A 128 -18.08 -10.35 -14.13
N GLU A 129 -18.04 -11.63 -14.51
CA GLU A 129 -16.87 -12.20 -15.19
C GLU A 129 -16.77 -11.70 -16.63
N LYS A 130 -15.56 -11.27 -16.99
CA LYS A 130 -15.19 -10.85 -18.34
C LYS A 130 -13.90 -11.54 -18.75
N SER A 131 -13.82 -11.93 -20.02
CA SER A 131 -12.65 -12.59 -20.59
C SER A 131 -12.02 -11.77 -21.70
N ILE A 132 -10.70 -11.80 -21.80
CA ILE A 132 -9.94 -11.19 -22.90
C ILE A 132 -8.65 -11.98 -23.15
N ASP A 133 -8.07 -11.76 -24.31
CA ASP A 133 -6.69 -12.09 -24.64
C ASP A 133 -5.91 -10.80 -25.00
N ALA A 134 -4.62 -10.79 -24.71
CA ALA A 134 -3.72 -9.70 -25.07
C ALA A 134 -2.30 -10.19 -25.32
N THR A 135 -1.55 -9.41 -26.08
CA THR A 135 -0.13 -9.63 -26.32
C THR A 135 0.73 -8.57 -25.63
N GLY A 136 1.99 -8.89 -25.38
CA GLY A 136 2.93 -7.97 -24.73
C GLY A 136 4.39 -8.32 -25.02
N GLY A 137 5.30 -7.40 -24.63
CA GLY A 137 6.74 -7.59 -24.78
C GLY A 137 7.31 -8.67 -23.85
N GLY A 138 6.56 -9.05 -22.82
CA GLY A 138 6.89 -10.11 -21.86
C GLY A 138 5.62 -10.69 -21.24
N PRO A 139 5.73 -11.81 -20.49
CA PRO A 139 4.57 -12.47 -19.89
C PRO A 139 3.80 -11.58 -18.90
N VAL A 140 4.52 -10.79 -18.10
CA VAL A 140 3.92 -9.83 -17.15
C VAL A 140 3.23 -8.69 -17.90
N ASP A 141 3.83 -8.20 -18.99
CA ASP A 141 3.26 -7.12 -19.79
C ASP A 141 1.96 -7.57 -20.48
N ALA A 142 1.94 -8.77 -21.08
CA ALA A 142 0.75 -9.35 -21.67
C ALA A 142 -0.39 -9.49 -20.64
N ALA A 143 -0.07 -9.99 -19.43
CA ALA A 143 -1.04 -10.09 -18.35
C ALA A 143 -1.56 -8.71 -17.88
N PHE A 144 -0.69 -7.70 -17.79
CA PHE A 144 -1.09 -6.33 -17.44
C PHE A 144 -1.95 -5.67 -18.54
N MET A 145 -1.71 -5.98 -19.82
CA MET A 145 -2.56 -5.53 -20.91
C MET A 145 -3.96 -6.12 -20.82
N CYS A 146 -4.10 -7.41 -20.47
CA CYS A 146 -5.41 -7.99 -20.19
C CYS A 146 -6.15 -7.23 -19.09
N VAL A 147 -5.50 -6.91 -17.96
CA VAL A 147 -6.13 -6.13 -16.88
C VAL A 147 -6.58 -4.75 -17.38
N LYS A 148 -5.72 -4.03 -18.11
CA LYS A 148 -6.05 -2.71 -18.67
C LYS A 148 -7.22 -2.75 -19.66
N MET A 149 -7.34 -3.79 -20.46
CA MET A 149 -8.44 -3.96 -21.41
C MET A 149 -9.75 -4.32 -20.70
N LEU A 150 -9.70 -5.18 -19.68
CA LEU A 150 -10.86 -5.58 -18.88
C LEU A 150 -11.35 -4.45 -17.96
N TYR A 151 -10.42 -3.61 -17.48
CA TYR A 151 -10.69 -2.44 -16.65
C TYR A 151 -9.85 -1.23 -17.13
N PRO A 152 -10.35 -0.45 -18.10
CA PRO A 152 -9.65 0.75 -18.57
C PRO A 152 -9.45 1.79 -17.48
N HIS A 153 -8.22 2.28 -17.32
CA HIS A 153 -7.84 3.29 -16.32
C HIS A 153 -6.66 4.16 -16.82
N LYS A 154 -6.35 5.26 -16.12
CA LYS A 154 -5.22 6.16 -16.44
C LYS A 154 -4.00 5.91 -15.56
N ALA A 155 -4.10 5.04 -14.57
CA ALA A 155 -3.02 4.74 -13.63
C ALA A 155 -1.72 4.31 -14.33
N ARG A 156 -0.61 4.96 -13.94
CA ARG A 156 0.75 4.72 -14.42
C ARG A 156 1.54 3.88 -13.43
N LEU A 157 2.16 2.81 -13.92
CA LEU A 157 3.07 1.98 -13.15
C LEU A 157 4.35 2.75 -12.82
N GLN A 158 4.60 3.01 -11.54
CA GLN A 158 5.82 3.68 -11.05
C GLN A 158 6.90 2.67 -10.67
N VAL A 159 6.50 1.64 -9.91
CA VAL A 159 7.42 0.66 -9.34
C VAL A 159 6.84 -0.72 -9.58
N TYR A 160 7.70 -1.62 -10.04
CA TYR A 160 7.46 -3.04 -10.12
C TYR A 160 8.69 -3.75 -9.55
N GLN A 161 8.49 -4.51 -8.48
CA GLN A 161 9.57 -5.19 -7.76
C GLN A 161 9.19 -6.63 -7.46
N VAL A 162 10.11 -7.55 -7.75
CA VAL A 162 9.97 -8.98 -7.45
C VAL A 162 11.06 -9.36 -6.46
N HIS A 163 10.66 -10.04 -5.38
CA HIS A 163 11.55 -10.58 -4.37
C HIS A 163 11.28 -12.08 -4.18
N ALA A 164 12.33 -12.89 -4.16
CA ALA A 164 12.21 -14.27 -3.69
C ALA A 164 12.08 -14.27 -2.16
N VAL A 165 11.15 -15.06 -1.63
CA VAL A 165 10.92 -15.15 -0.17
C VAL A 165 11.76 -16.26 0.46
N THR A 166 11.98 -17.35 -0.26
CA THR A 166 12.64 -18.55 0.26
C THR A 166 13.63 -19.13 -0.74
N GLU A 167 14.49 -20.02 -0.26
CA GLU A 167 15.38 -20.83 -1.10
C GLU A 167 14.65 -22.11 -1.54
N GLY A 168 15.00 -22.66 -2.70
CA GLY A 168 14.38 -23.88 -3.25
C GLY A 168 13.68 -23.66 -4.59
N THR A 169 13.34 -24.75 -5.27
CA THR A 169 12.63 -24.72 -6.57
C THR A 169 11.14 -24.38 -6.44
N ASP A 170 10.62 -24.38 -5.23
CA ASP A 170 9.26 -24.01 -4.81
C ASP A 170 9.22 -22.62 -4.14
N ALA A 171 10.29 -21.83 -4.30
CA ALA A 171 10.39 -20.50 -3.74
C ALA A 171 9.21 -19.62 -4.16
N GLN A 172 8.54 -19.01 -3.18
CA GLN A 172 7.49 -18.04 -3.45
C GLN A 172 8.09 -16.72 -3.91
N ALA A 173 7.51 -16.14 -4.96
CA ALA A 173 7.78 -14.78 -5.39
C ALA A 173 6.81 -13.83 -4.69
N THR A 174 7.35 -12.84 -3.98
CA THR A 174 6.59 -11.67 -3.54
C THR A 174 6.78 -10.56 -4.55
N VAL A 175 5.68 -10.03 -5.07
CA VAL A 175 5.67 -8.92 -6.03
C VAL A 175 4.98 -7.71 -5.41
N SER A 176 5.59 -6.55 -5.60
CA SER A 176 5.05 -5.23 -5.22
C SER A 176 4.92 -4.35 -6.45
N VAL A 177 3.75 -3.72 -6.57
CA VAL A 177 3.37 -2.83 -7.67
C VAL A 177 2.92 -1.50 -7.09
N ARG A 178 3.52 -0.40 -7.54
CA ARG A 178 3.09 0.97 -7.22
C ARG A 178 2.47 1.64 -8.44
N LEU A 179 1.22 2.07 -8.31
CA LEU A 179 0.48 2.81 -9.32
C LEU A 179 0.28 4.25 -8.89
N GLU A 180 0.28 5.16 -9.85
CA GLU A 180 -0.02 6.58 -9.66
C GLU A 180 -1.10 7.02 -10.64
N GLU A 181 -2.11 7.74 -10.16
CA GLU A 181 -3.12 8.35 -11.01
C GLU A 181 -3.62 9.66 -10.42
N ASP A 182 -3.55 10.74 -11.20
CA ASP A 182 -4.00 12.08 -10.81
C ASP A 182 -3.41 12.50 -9.44
N GLY A 183 -2.12 12.23 -9.22
CA GLY A 183 -1.42 12.54 -7.97
C GLY A 183 -1.67 11.55 -6.82
N ARG A 184 -2.55 10.56 -6.99
CA ARG A 184 -2.81 9.51 -6.00
C ARG A 184 -1.87 8.33 -6.21
N ILE A 185 -1.07 7.97 -5.22
CA ILE A 185 -0.09 6.88 -5.31
C ILE A 185 -0.52 5.71 -4.41
N VAL A 186 -0.76 4.54 -4.98
CA VAL A 186 -1.11 3.31 -4.24
C VAL A 186 -0.10 2.21 -4.49
N THR A 187 0.11 1.37 -3.49
CA THR A 187 0.95 0.18 -3.59
C THR A 187 0.08 -1.05 -3.36
N GLY A 188 0.21 -2.07 -4.21
CA GLY A 188 -0.39 -3.40 -4.05
C GLY A 188 0.68 -4.48 -4.07
N SER A 189 0.46 -5.56 -3.33
CA SER A 189 1.41 -6.66 -3.20
C SER A 189 0.71 -8.00 -3.29
N SER A 190 1.43 -9.04 -3.69
CA SER A 190 0.98 -10.43 -3.70
C SER A 190 2.17 -11.38 -3.60
N ALA A 191 1.97 -12.53 -2.96
CA ALA A 191 2.91 -13.64 -2.98
C ALA A 191 2.27 -14.84 -3.70
N ASP A 192 3.04 -15.51 -4.55
CA ASP A 192 2.61 -16.73 -5.25
C ASP A 192 3.86 -17.52 -5.68
N THR A 193 3.73 -18.83 -5.85
CA THR A 193 4.80 -19.66 -6.43
C THR A 193 5.05 -19.31 -7.89
N ASP A 194 4.00 -18.88 -8.61
CA ASP A 194 4.13 -18.37 -9.97
C ASP A 194 4.34 -16.85 -9.95
N THR A 195 5.48 -16.40 -10.45
CA THR A 195 5.85 -14.98 -10.45
C THR A 195 4.91 -14.13 -11.30
N ILE A 196 4.34 -14.67 -12.39
CA ILE A 196 3.42 -13.93 -13.28
C ILE A 196 2.06 -13.79 -12.60
N VAL A 197 1.58 -14.83 -11.92
CA VAL A 197 0.36 -14.79 -11.10
C VAL A 197 0.54 -13.78 -9.95
N ALA A 198 1.65 -13.84 -9.21
CA ALA A 198 1.95 -12.87 -8.16
C ALA A 198 1.97 -11.43 -8.71
N SER A 199 2.60 -11.22 -9.86
CA SER A 199 2.65 -9.91 -10.51
C SER A 199 1.27 -9.39 -10.88
N THR A 200 0.44 -10.24 -11.47
CA THR A 200 -0.92 -9.89 -11.89
C THR A 200 -1.80 -9.55 -10.69
N LYS A 201 -1.76 -10.38 -9.64
CA LYS A 201 -2.48 -10.14 -8.39
C LYS A 201 -2.02 -8.85 -7.70
N ALA A 202 -0.71 -8.58 -7.64
CA ALA A 202 -0.18 -7.34 -7.06
C ALA A 202 -0.69 -6.10 -7.80
N TYR A 203 -0.76 -6.16 -9.14
CA TYR A 203 -1.31 -5.09 -9.97
C TYR A 203 -2.81 -4.88 -9.72
N ILE A 204 -3.60 -5.96 -9.67
CA ILE A 204 -5.03 -5.92 -9.36
C ILE A 204 -5.28 -5.36 -7.95
N ASN A 205 -4.48 -5.76 -6.97
CA ASN A 205 -4.55 -5.25 -5.60
C ASN A 205 -4.27 -3.75 -5.54
N ALA A 206 -3.28 -3.27 -6.30
CA ALA A 206 -3.01 -1.84 -6.42
C ALA A 206 -4.20 -1.10 -7.05
N LEU A 207 -4.81 -1.64 -8.11
CA LEU A 207 -6.01 -1.05 -8.73
C LEU A 207 -7.21 -1.02 -7.78
N ASN A 208 -7.50 -2.09 -7.05
CA ASN A 208 -8.58 -2.12 -6.06
C ASN A 208 -8.38 -1.01 -5.00
N ARG A 209 -7.15 -0.82 -4.51
CA ARG A 209 -6.82 0.30 -3.60
C ARG A 209 -7.02 1.66 -4.26
N LEU A 210 -6.69 1.79 -5.55
CA LEU A 210 -6.92 3.04 -6.29
C LEU A 210 -8.41 3.35 -6.42
N ILE A 211 -9.24 2.35 -6.72
CA ILE A 211 -10.70 2.47 -6.83
C ILE A 211 -11.28 2.99 -5.52
N ILE A 212 -10.89 2.41 -4.39
CA ILE A 212 -11.32 2.86 -3.06
C ILE A 212 -10.90 4.32 -2.82
N ARG A 213 -9.66 4.70 -3.17
CA ARG A 213 -9.20 6.09 -3.01
C ARG A 213 -9.94 7.08 -3.90
N ARG A 214 -10.31 6.69 -5.13
CA ARG A 214 -11.17 7.54 -5.99
C ARG A 214 -12.53 7.80 -5.35
N GLN A 215 -13.14 6.78 -4.74
CA GLN A 215 -14.45 6.90 -4.09
C GLN A 215 -14.40 7.74 -2.81
N LYS A 216 -13.33 7.60 -2.00
CA LYS A 216 -13.12 8.42 -0.80
C LYS A 216 -12.79 9.88 -1.13
N THR A 217 -12.21 10.13 -2.31
CA THR A 217 -11.85 11.47 -2.78
C THR A 217 -12.78 11.88 -3.92
N ALA A 218 -14.08 11.99 -3.66
CA ALA A 218 -15.00 12.65 -4.59
C ALA A 218 -14.51 14.10 -4.85
N PRO A 219 -14.68 14.66 -6.06
CA PRO A 219 -14.03 15.92 -6.43
C PRO A 219 -14.61 17.07 -5.57
N GLY A 220 -13.80 17.60 -4.66
CA GLY A 220 -14.19 18.78 -3.85
C GLY A 220 -13.35 19.11 -2.61
N GLU A 221 -12.63 18.16 -2.00
CA GLU A 221 -12.07 18.42 -0.64
C GLU A 221 -10.58 18.75 -0.55
N ASP A 222 -9.85 18.85 -1.65
CA ASP A 222 -8.43 19.27 -1.61
C ASP A 222 -8.14 20.39 -2.62
N VAL A 223 -8.86 21.51 -2.47
CA VAL A 223 -8.35 22.80 -2.94
C VAL A 223 -7.79 23.51 -1.72
N LYS A 224 -6.47 23.49 -1.55
CA LYS A 224 -5.78 24.44 -0.67
C LYS A 224 -6.14 25.85 -1.14
N THR A 225 -7.11 26.48 -0.48
CA THR A 225 -7.36 27.90 -0.61
C THR A 225 -6.20 28.63 0.05
N VAL A 226 -5.25 29.07 -0.76
CA VAL A 226 -4.26 30.06 -0.34
C VAL A 226 -5.02 31.39 -0.23
N SER A 227 -5.50 31.71 0.96
CA SER A 227 -6.01 33.03 1.29
C SER A 227 -4.81 33.98 1.44
N TYR A 228 -4.55 34.77 0.40
CA TYR A 228 -3.73 35.98 0.55
C TYR A 228 -4.53 37.00 1.35
N HIS A 229 -4.14 37.24 2.60
CA HIS A 229 -4.49 38.49 3.27
C HIS A 229 -3.44 39.52 2.89
N GLY A 230 -3.84 40.42 1.99
CA GLY A 230 -3.13 41.66 1.70
C GLY A 230 -3.60 42.79 2.61
N GLU A 231 -2.62 43.64 2.91
CA GLU A 231 -2.61 44.93 3.62
C GLU A 231 -2.68 44.92 5.16
#